data_AF-A0A0S1XAU1-F1
#
_entry.id   AF-A0A0S1XAU1-F1
#
_cell.length_a   1.000
_cell.length_b   1.000
_cell.length_c   1.000
_cell.angle_alpha   90.00
_cell.angle_beta   90.00
_cell.angle_gamma   90.00
#
_symmetry.space_group_name_H-M   'P 1'
#
loop_
_entity.id
_entity.type
_entity.pdbx_description
1 polymer ?
#
loop_
_entity_poly.entity_id
_entity_poly.type
_entity_poly.pdbx_seq_one_letter_code
_entity_poly.pdbx_strand_id
1 'polypeptide(L)' 'MKEIFSKEGIFVEYKEKIVKLENGDMLIHTQESPTKLWWELKEVLKGKRVKVVVYEIEE' A
#
# COMPACT_ATOMS: atom_id res chain seq x y z
N MET A 1 13.19 -5.28 -22.74
CA MET A 1 12.69 -4.25 -21.79
C MET A 1 13.71 -4.11 -20.68
N LYS A 2 14.00 -2.90 -20.20
CA LYS A 2 14.94 -2.69 -19.07
C LYS A 2 14.14 -2.60 -17.78
N GLU A 3 14.48 -3.42 -16.79
CA GLU A 3 13.93 -3.31 -15.45
C GLU A 3 14.56 -2.11 -14.73
N ILE A 4 13.72 -1.28 -14.10
CA ILE A 4 14.14 -0.05 -13.41
C ILE A 4 13.84 -0.07 -11.92
N PHE A 5 13.04 -1.04 -11.47
CA PHE A 5 12.61 -1.21 -10.08
C PHE A 5 12.18 -2.66 -9.89
N SER A 6 12.74 -3.33 -8.87
CA SER A 6 12.35 -4.68 -8.46
C SER A 6 12.55 -4.82 -6.97
N LYS A 7 11.44 -4.89 -6.24
CA LYS A 7 11.36 -5.06 -4.79
C LYS A 7 10.04 -5.75 -4.45
N GLU A 8 10.06 -6.43 -3.33
CA GLU A 8 8.93 -7.15 -2.77
C GLU A 8 8.61 -6.60 -1.38
N GLY A 9 7.33 -6.65 -1.02
CA GLY A 9 6.85 -6.32 0.31
C GLY A 9 5.53 -5.56 0.28
N ILE A 10 5.13 -5.07 1.45
CA ILE A 10 3.86 -4.37 1.65
C ILE A 10 3.99 -2.94 1.13
N PHE A 11 3.19 -2.57 0.14
CA PHE A 11 3.12 -1.21 -0.39
C PHE A 11 2.20 -0.30 0.42
N VAL A 12 1.15 -0.86 1.02
CA VAL A 12 0.19 -0.16 1.84
C VAL A 12 -0.08 -0.99 3.08
N GLU A 13 0.19 -0.42 4.25
CA GLU A 13 -0.23 -1.01 5.51
C GLU A 13 -1.71 -0.74 5.72
N TYR A 14 -2.44 -1.79 6.09
CA TYR A 14 -3.85 -1.72 6.43
C TYR A 14 -4.03 -2.04 7.91
N LYS A 15 -4.77 -1.20 8.63
CA LYS A 15 -5.10 -1.38 10.05
C LYS A 15 -6.61 -1.24 10.24
N GLU A 16 -7.21 -2.22 10.88
CA GLU A 16 -8.59 -2.15 11.34
C GLU A 16 -8.63 -2.00 12.86
N LYS A 17 -9.53 -1.14 13.33
CA LYS A 17 -9.83 -1.00 14.75
C LYS A 17 -11.33 -0.91 14.94
N ILE A 18 -11.85 -1.76 15.83
CA ILE A 18 -13.23 -1.63 16.30
C ILE A 18 -13.28 -0.49 17.31
N VAL A 19 -14.09 0.52 17.02
CA VAL A 19 -14.29 1.68 17.87
C VAL A 19 -15.71 1.66 18.40
N LYS A 20 -15.86 1.83 19.72
CA LYS A 20 -17.17 1.97 20.35
C LYS A 20 -17.52 3.46 20.43
N LEU A 21 -18.67 3.82 19.89
CA LEU A 21 -19.21 5.18 19.94
C LEU A 21 -19.92 5.43 21.28
N GLU A 22 -20.12 6.69 21.65
CA GLU A 22 -20.74 7.08 22.92
C GLU A 22 -22.18 6.56 23.06
N ASN A 23 -22.89 6.39 21.94
CA ASN A 23 -24.24 5.81 21.88
C ASN A 23 -24.27 4.28 22.01
N GLY A 24 -23.11 3.63 22.14
CA GLY A 24 -23.00 2.17 22.32
C GLY A 24 -22.74 1.37 21.05
N ASP A 25 -22.85 2.01 19.87
CA ASP A 25 -22.62 1.36 18.58
C ASP A 25 -21.14 1.01 18.35
N MET A 26 -20.89 -0.01 17.53
CA MET A 26 -19.54 -0.40 17.11
C MET A 26 -19.31 -0.02 15.65
N LEU A 27 -18.17 0.61 15.37
CA LEU A 27 -17.76 1.01 14.04
C LEU A 27 -16.38 0.42 13.73
N ILE A 28 -16.22 -0.15 12.53
CA ILE A 28 -14.92 -0.59 12.03
C ILE A 28 -14.23 0.62 11.42
N HIS A 29 -13.18 1.10 12.08
CA HIS A 29 -12.32 2.14 11.56
C HIS A 29 -11.16 1.51 10.81
N THR A 30 -11.08 1.79 9.52
CA THR A 30 -10.05 1.29 8.62
C THR A 30 -9.06 2.41 8.32
N GLN A 31 -7.77 2.14 8.45
CA GLN A 31 -6.71 3.08 8.11
C GLN A 31 -5.72 2.43 7.15
N GLU A 32 -5.48 3.11 6.04
CA GLU A 32 -4.43 2.76 5.08
C GLU A 32 -3.26 3.75 5.21
N SER A 33 -2.04 3.24 5.15
CA SER A 33 -0.83 4.07 5.20
C SER A 33 0.19 3.59 4.17
N PRO A 34 0.63 4.47 3.24
CA PRO A 34 1.64 4.09 2.26
C PRO A 34 2.97 3.80 2.95
N THR A 35 3.60 2.69 2.60
CA THR A 35 4.90 2.33 3.15
C THR A 35 6.04 3.01 2.40
N LYS A 36 7.27 2.83 2.89
CA LYS A 36 8.48 3.29 2.19
C LYS A 36 8.57 2.73 0.76
N LEU A 37 8.16 1.48 0.53
CA LEU A 37 8.20 0.84 -0.79
C LEU A 37 7.35 1.57 -1.82
N TRP A 38 6.17 2.05 -1.40
CA TRP A 38 5.31 2.87 -2.25
C TRP A 38 6.00 4.16 -2.71
N TRP A 39 6.66 4.86 -1.79
CA TRP A 39 7.37 6.09 -2.12
C TRP A 39 8.57 5.85 -3.05
N GLU A 40 9.33 4.79 -2.80
CA GLU A 40 10.47 4.42 -3.66
C GLU A 40 10.00 4.09 -5.09
N LEU A 41 8.93 3.30 -5.23
CA LEU A 41 8.33 3.03 -6.54
C LEU A 41 7.90 4.34 -7.21
N LYS A 42 7.14 5.18 -6.50
CA LYS A 42 6.63 6.45 -7.03
C LYS A 42 7.74 7.35 -7.57
N GLU A 43 8.84 7.50 -6.84
CA GLU A 43 9.97 8.32 -7.29
C GLU A 43 10.66 7.71 -8.52
N VAL A 44 10.75 6.38 -8.62
CA VAL A 44 11.32 5.73 -9.81
C VAL A 44 10.43 5.91 -11.05
N LEU A 45 9.11 5.91 -10.88
CA LEU A 45 8.14 6.09 -11.98
C LEU A 45 7.99 7.54 -12.44
N LYS A 46 8.28 8.51 -11.57
CA LYS A 46 8.05 9.94 -11.81
C LYS A 46 8.69 10.41 -13.12
N GLY A 47 7.86 10.95 -14.02
CA GLY A 47 8.29 11.49 -15.31
C GLY A 47 8.67 10.45 -16.37
N LYS A 48 8.43 9.16 -16.13
CA LYS A 48 8.76 8.07 -17.07
C LYS A 48 7.50 7.41 -17.61
N ARG A 49 7.54 7.00 -18.89
CA ARG A 49 6.53 6.12 -19.48
C ARG A 49 6.97 4.67 -19.30
N VAL A 50 6.27 3.94 -18.44
CA VAL A 50 6.62 2.56 -18.05
C VAL A 50 5.43 1.62 -18.17
N LYS A 51 5.70 0.31 -18.15
CA LYS A 51 4.70 -0.73 -17.87
C LYS A 51 4.99 -1.25 -16.46
N VAL A 52 3.99 -1.21 -15.59
CA VAL A 52 4.07 -1.81 -14.24
C VAL A 52 3.43 -3.19 -14.31
N VAL A 53 4.11 -4.19 -13.75
CA VAL A 53 3.57 -5.55 -13.59
C VAL A 53 3.63 -5.86 -12.10
N VAL A 54 2.52 -6.27 -11.53
CA VAL A 54 2.38 -6.57 -10.10
C VAL A 54 2.00 -8.04 -9.97
N TYR A 55 2.64 -8.72 -9.02
CA TYR A 55 2.33 -10.10 -8.66
C TYR A 55 1.88 -10.11 -7.21
N GLU A 56 0.85 -10.89 -6.92
CA GLU A 56 0.51 -11.25 -5.55
C GLU A 56 1.49 -12.33 -5.10
N ILE A 57 1.98 -12.19 -3.88
CA ILE A 57 2.98 -13.09 -3.31
C ILE A 57 2.26 -13.79 -2.18
N GLU A 58 2.17 -15.12 -2.26
CA GLU A 58 1.58 -15.95 -1.21
C GLU A 58 2.47 -15.87 0.06
N GLU A 59 1.86 -15.89 1.26
CA GLU A 59 2.57 -15.94 2.56
C GLU A 59 3.26 -17.29 2.82
#